data_AF-A0A448GY05-F1
#
_entry.id   AF-A0A448GY05-F1
#
_cell.length_a   1.000
_cell.length_b   1.000
_cell.length_c   1.000
_cell.angle_alpha   90.00
_cell.angle_beta   90.00
_cell.angle_gamma   90.00
#
_symmetry.space_group_name_H-M   'P 1'
#
loop_
_entity.id
_entity.type
_entity.pdbx_description
1 polymer ?
#
loop_
_entity_poly.entity_id
_entity_poly.type
_entity_poly.pdbx_seq_one_letter_code
_entity_poly.pdbx_strand_id
1 'polypeptide(L)'
;MSVTLLNFTKAYVAERIDASCFVNAYIELWRIEADLGLSIMDEEKLNLFLSSIFYMVDLYNPESDKEEYEFNEAELFSKISEELVLFESLCN
;
A
#
# COMPACT_ATOMS: atom_id res chain seq x y z
N MET A 1 3.86 9.60 7.34
CA MET A 1 3.78 8.71 6.18
C MET A 1 3.70 9.54 4.91
N SER A 2 4.73 9.50 4.08
CA SER A 2 4.97 10.53 3.08
C SER A 2 4.22 10.32 1.76
N VAL A 3 4.15 11.40 0.97
CA VAL A 3 3.74 11.41 -0.44
C VAL A 3 4.52 10.42 -1.31
N THR A 4 5.71 9.98 -0.87
CA THR A 4 6.49 8.93 -1.55
C THR A 4 5.72 7.62 -1.62
N LEU A 5 5.18 7.15 -0.50
CA LEU A 5 4.39 5.91 -0.46
C LEU A 5 3.12 6.03 -1.30
N LEU A 6 2.43 7.19 -1.28
CA LEU A 6 1.29 7.43 -2.15
C LEU A 6 1.66 7.32 -3.64
N ASN A 7 2.73 7.98 -4.06
CA ASN A 7 3.20 7.91 -5.45
C ASN A 7 3.66 6.51 -5.84
N PHE A 8 4.22 5.76 -4.89
CA PHE A 8 4.61 4.37 -5.09
C PHE A 8 3.39 3.48 -5.29
N THR A 9 2.34 3.64 -4.47
CA THR A 9 1.03 2.97 -4.68
C THR A 9 0.42 3.32 -6.03
N LYS A 10 0.45 4.60 -6.43
CA LYS A 10 -0.02 5.03 -7.76
C LYS A 10 0.80 4.40 -8.90
N ALA A 11 2.09 4.16 -8.70
CA ALA A 11 2.93 3.48 -9.69
C ALA A 11 2.54 2.00 -9.85
N TYR A 12 2.23 1.32 -8.75
CA TYR A 12 1.75 -0.05 -8.75
C TYR A 12 0.38 -0.20 -9.42
N VAL A 13 -0.61 0.65 -9.07
CA VAL A 13 -1.94 0.63 -9.70
C VAL A 13 -1.87 0.99 -11.20
N ALA A 14 -0.87 1.79 -11.60
CA ALA A 14 -0.56 2.05 -13.02
C ALA A 14 0.22 0.91 -13.71
N GLU A 15 0.33 -0.26 -13.07
CA GLU A 15 0.99 -1.47 -13.58
C GLU A 15 2.48 -1.27 -13.94
N ARG A 16 3.14 -0.29 -13.32
CA ARG A 16 4.59 -0.03 -13.56
C ARG A 16 5.50 -0.92 -12.72
N ILE A 17 4.94 -1.63 -11.74
CA ILE A 17 5.64 -2.41 -10.71
C ILE A 17 4.81 -3.67 -10.50
N ASP A 18 5.44 -4.84 -10.44
CA ASP A 18 4.76 -6.09 -10.08
C ASP A 18 4.45 -6.17 -8.58
N ALA A 19 3.54 -7.07 -8.20
CA ALA A 19 3.06 -7.19 -6.82
C ALA A 19 4.17 -7.52 -5.82
N SER A 20 5.04 -8.48 -6.15
CA SER A 20 6.15 -8.89 -5.29
C SER A 20 7.14 -7.76 -5.05
N CYS A 21 7.51 -7.02 -6.10
CA CYS A 21 8.37 -5.84 -5.99
C CYS A 21 7.71 -4.74 -5.15
N PHE A 22 6.44 -4.44 -5.42
CA PHE A 22 5.67 -3.45 -4.68
C PHE A 22 5.60 -3.77 -3.19
N VAL A 23 5.19 -4.99 -2.82
CA VAL A 23 5.03 -5.43 -1.42
C VAL A 23 6.32 -5.29 -0.64
N ASN A 24 7.41 -5.87 -1.15
CA ASN A 24 8.71 -5.84 -0.48
C ASN A 24 9.22 -4.40 -0.31
N ALA A 25 9.15 -3.59 -1.37
CA ALA A 25 9.61 -2.21 -1.32
C ALA A 25 8.72 -1.33 -0.43
N TYR A 26 7.40 -1.54 -0.43
CA TYR A 26 6.47 -0.76 0.38
C TYR A 26 6.74 -0.94 1.87
N ILE A 27 6.93 -2.18 2.33
CA ILE A 27 7.25 -2.49 3.75
C ILE A 27 8.56 -1.82 4.17
N GLU A 28 9.59 -1.88 3.33
CA GLU A 28 10.89 -1.26 3.64
C GLU A 28 10.81 0.26 3.65
N LEU A 29 10.12 0.87 2.69
CA LEU A 29 9.88 2.33 2.68
C LEU A 29 9.10 2.77 3.93
N TRP A 30 8.08 2.02 4.33
CA TRP A 30 7.31 2.28 5.54
C TRP A 30 8.19 2.29 6.79
N ARG A 31 9.06 1.28 6.95
CA ARG A 31 10.01 1.19 8.08
C ARG A 31 10.99 2.36 8.09
N ILE A 32 11.57 2.69 6.93
CA ILE A 32 12.50 3.83 6.80
C ILE A 32 11.83 5.14 7.22
N GLU A 33 10.59 5.37 6.80
CA GLU A 33 9.86 6.59 7.19
C GLU A 33 9.55 6.65 8.68
N ALA A 34 9.23 5.50 9.30
CA ALA A 34 9.05 5.39 10.74
C ALA A 34 10.34 5.71 11.50
N ASP A 35 11.47 5.13 11.10
CA ASP A 35 12.79 5.34 11.72
C ASP A 35 13.25 6.80 11.59
N LEU A 36 12.91 7.48 10.49
CA LEU A 36 13.22 8.89 10.26
C LEU A 36 12.24 9.85 10.98
N GLY A 37 11.21 9.34 11.65
CA GLY A 37 10.20 10.18 12.31
C GLY A 37 9.27 10.93 11.36
N LEU A 38 9.23 10.54 10.08
CA LEU A 38 8.38 11.16 9.04
C LEU A 38 6.90 10.77 9.19
N SER A 39 6.58 9.90 10.16
CA SER A 39 5.21 9.46 10.47
C SER A 39 4.31 10.58 11.01
N ILE A 40 4.89 11.64 11.56
CA ILE A 40 4.18 12.66 12.37
C ILE A 40 3.70 13.86 11.52
N MET A 41 4.12 13.96 10.24
CA MET A 41 3.94 15.19 9.45
C MET A 41 2.72 15.21 8.52
N ASP A 42 1.97 14.12 8.43
CA ASP A 42 1.00 13.95 7.34
C ASP A 42 -0.45 14.15 7.74
N GLU A 43 -1.26 14.55 6.75
CA GLU A 43 -2.70 14.70 6.88
C GLU A 43 -3.34 13.37 7.32
N GLU A 44 -4.27 13.45 8.27
CA GLU A 44 -4.91 12.27 8.90
C GLU A 44 -5.46 11.28 7.86
N LYS A 45 -6.05 11.79 6.77
CA LYS A 45 -6.56 10.98 5.65
C LYS A 45 -5.46 10.20 4.93
N LEU A 46 -4.31 10.83 4.68
CA LEU A 46 -3.18 10.18 4.01
C LEU A 46 -2.60 9.09 4.91
N ASN A 47 -2.44 9.38 6.21
CA ASN A 47 -1.97 8.38 7.18
C ASN A 47 -2.89 7.16 7.24
N LEU A 48 -4.21 7.37 7.25
CA LEU A 48 -5.18 6.27 7.26
C LEU A 48 -5.08 5.44 5.97
N PHE A 49 -5.10 6.10 4.80
CA PHE A 49 -4.93 5.43 3.51
C PHE A 49 -3.66 4.57 3.46
N LEU A 50 -2.50 5.14 3.82
CA LEU A 50 -1.25 4.41 3.78
C LEU A 50 -1.21 3.26 4.80
N SER A 51 -1.86 3.41 5.95
CA SER A 51 -2.03 2.31 6.91
C SER A 51 -2.89 1.17 6.35
N SER A 52 -3.96 1.49 5.61
CA SER A 52 -4.77 0.49 4.90
C SER A 52 -3.91 -0.28 3.88
N ILE A 53 -3.09 0.43 3.10
CA ILE A 53 -2.19 -0.21 2.12
C ILE A 53 -1.18 -1.12 2.82
N PHE A 54 -0.56 -0.67 3.92
CA PHE A 54 0.35 -1.51 4.70
C PHE A 54 -0.32 -2.82 5.15
N TYR A 55 -1.55 -2.73 5.68
CA TYR A 55 -2.31 -3.92 6.06
C TYR A 55 -2.57 -4.87 4.88
N MET A 56 -2.96 -4.33 3.72
CA MET A 56 -3.18 -5.17 2.52
C MET A 56 -1.90 -5.85 2.05
N VAL A 57 -0.77 -5.13 2.10
CA VAL A 57 0.55 -5.64 1.72
C VAL A 57 1.03 -6.73 2.70
N ASP A 58 0.77 -6.58 4.00
CA ASP A 58 1.11 -7.59 5.03
C ASP A 58 0.34 -8.90 4.84
N LEU A 59 -0.82 -8.85 4.18
CA LEU A 59 -1.64 -10.01 3.84
C LEU A 59 -1.31 -10.65 2.49
N TYR A 60 -0.33 -10.13 1.74
CA TYR A 60 0.03 -10.69 0.45
C TYR A 60 0.72 -12.05 0.61
N ASN A 61 0.14 -13.08 -0.02
CA ASN A 61 0.75 -14.38 -0.19
C ASN A 61 0.41 -14.92 -1.60
N PRO A 62 1.40 -14.97 -2.52
CA PRO A 62 1.18 -15.46 -3.88
C PRO A 62 1.17 -16.99 -3.98
N GLU A 63 1.55 -17.69 -2.91
CA GLU A 63 1.74 -19.13 -2.92
C GLU A 63 0.41 -19.89 -2.81
N SER A 64 0.44 -21.17 -3.18
CA SER A 64 -0.77 -22.01 -3.16
C SER A 64 -1.27 -22.37 -1.76
N ASP A 65 -0.46 -22.12 -0.72
CA ASP A 65 -0.81 -22.32 0.69
C ASP A 65 -1.51 -21.10 1.30
N LYS A 66 -1.84 -20.09 0.49
CA LYS A 66 -2.56 -18.89 0.88
C LYS A 66 -3.83 -19.20 1.68
N GLU A 67 -3.95 -18.57 2.84
CA GLU A 67 -5.15 -18.61 3.68
C GLU A 67 -6.30 -17.77 3.08
N GLU A 68 -7.55 -18.01 3.49
CA GLU A 68 -8.72 -17.32 2.93
C GLU A 68 -8.66 -15.79 3.09
N TYR A 69 -8.05 -15.30 4.17
CA TYR A 69 -7.93 -13.87 4.49
C TYR A 69 -6.73 -13.17 3.83
N GLU A 70 -5.80 -13.93 3.25
CA GLU A 70 -4.64 -13.39 2.54
C GLU A 70 -5.00 -12.99 1.10
N PHE A 71 -4.10 -12.33 0.38
CA PHE A 71 -4.32 -11.90 -1.00
C PHE A 71 -3.29 -12.46 -1.96
N ASN A 72 -3.76 -13.05 -3.07
CA ASN A 72 -2.92 -13.29 -4.23
C ASN A 72 -2.66 -11.98 -5.01
N GLU A 73 -1.90 -12.05 -6.10
CA GLU A 73 -1.54 -10.86 -6.89
C GLU A 73 -2.75 -10.07 -7.41
N ALA A 74 -3.76 -10.76 -7.93
CA ALA A 74 -4.93 -10.12 -8.52
C ALA A 74 -5.85 -9.52 -7.44
N GLU A 75 -6.01 -10.23 -6.31
CA GLU A 75 -6.79 -9.76 -5.17
C GLU A 75 -6.15 -8.52 -4.53
N LEU A 76 -4.83 -8.55 -4.35
CA LEU A 76 -4.07 -7.41 -3.83
C LEU A 76 -4.22 -6.19 -4.74
N PHE A 77 -4.04 -6.37 -6.06
CA PHE A 77 -4.19 -5.30 -7.03
C PHE A 77 -5.60 -4.68 -6.99
N SER A 78 -6.64 -5.51 -6.94
CA SER A 78 -8.03 -5.05 -6.86
C SER A 78 -8.27 -4.24 -5.58
N LYS A 79 -7.83 -4.76 -4.43
CA LYS A 79 -8.04 -4.12 -3.12
C LYS A 79 -7.32 -2.77 -3.01
N ILE A 80 -6.07 -2.72 -3.45
CA ILE A 80 -5.28 -1.48 -3.45
C ILE A 80 -5.86 -0.45 -4.43
N SER A 81 -6.35 -0.89 -5.59
CA SER A 81 -6.99 0.00 -6.57
C SER A 81 -8.30 0.60 -6.03
N GLU A 82 -9.13 -0.23 -5.39
CA GLU A 82 -10.36 0.22 -4.71
C GLU A 82 -10.08 1.26 -3.63
N GLU A 83 -9.08 1.00 -2.78
CA GLU A 83 -8.69 1.89 -1.69
C GLU A 83 -8.11 3.23 -2.21
N LEU A 84 -7.35 3.19 -3.30
CA LEU A 84 -6.81 4.41 -3.93
C LEU A 84 -7.93 5.30 -4.49
N VAL A 85 -8.92 4.70 -5.15
CA VAL A 85 -10.09 5.44 -5.66
C VAL A 85 -10.88 6.07 -4.50
N LEU A 86 -11.08 5.32 -3.42
CA LEU A 86 -11.75 5.82 -2.23
C LEU A 86 -10.99 7.02 -1.64
N PHE A 87 -9.68 6.92 -1.46
CA PHE A 87 -8.85 8.00 -0.95
C PHE A 87 -8.92 9.25 -1.83
N GLU A 88 -8.79 9.10 -3.16
CA GLU A 88 -8.86 10.24 -4.08
C GLU A 88 -10.24 10.92 -4.06
N SER A 89 -11.32 10.17 -3.85
CA SER A 89 -12.66 10.73 -3.70
C SER A 89 -12.84 11.56 -2.42
N LEU A 90 -12.07 11.28 -1.36
CA LEU A 90 -12.12 12.00 -0.09
C LEU A 90 -11.28 13.28 -0.08
N CYS A 91 -10.41 13.44 -1.08
CA CYS A 91 -9.52 14.59 -1.26
C CYS A 91 -10.08 15.65 -2.24
N ASN A 92 -11.13 15.31 -3.00
CA ASN A 92 -11.88 16.24 -3.85
C ASN A 92 -12.96 16.98 -3.04
#